data_AF-A0A846AP40-F1
#
_entry.id   AF-A0A846AP40-F1
#
_cell.length_a   1.000
_cell.length_b   1.000
_cell.length_c   1.000
_cell.angle_alpha   90.00
_cell.angle_beta   90.00
_cell.angle_gamma   90.00
#
_symmetry.space_group_name_H-M   'P 1'
#
loop_
_entity.id
_entity.type
_entity.pdbx_description
1 polymer ?
#
loop_
_entity_poly.entity_id
_entity_poly.type
_entity_poly.pdbx_seq_one_letter_code
_entity_poly.pdbx_strand_id
1 'polypeptide(L)'
;MNSFTIPKTISSIYCVGRNYGDHAKELNNPVPKEPIIFTKSPACVVPFEGKIFLPLNLGRCDYETEIAIQLGTDLYQGDINQVLEAVTYVGIALDLTLRDKQNELRAKKYPWDLAKSFINACPLSKFRKVDRFTELEELEIKLEVNGEVRQKGSTKQMLFSIQDLLCFISQQIPLRSGDIILTGTPANVGPLNNNDYLVAFLNGEAIAEAEIIRN
;
A
#
# COMPACT_ATOMS: atom_id res chain seq x y z
N MET A 1 -17.20 11.94 15.93
CA MET A 1 -15.82 12.14 15.50
C MET A 1 -15.18 10.77 15.42
N ASN A 2 -14.87 10.29 14.22
CA ASN A 2 -14.15 9.02 14.06
C ASN A 2 -12.71 9.27 14.52
N SER A 3 -12.34 8.71 15.67
CA SER A 3 -11.01 8.88 16.23
C SER A 3 -10.03 8.04 15.42
N PHE A 4 -9.11 8.70 14.73
CA PHE A 4 -8.00 8.02 14.09
C PHE A 4 -6.98 7.58 15.14
N THR A 5 -6.44 6.37 15.03
CA THR A 5 -5.44 5.82 15.96
C THR A 5 -4.16 5.42 15.25
N ILE A 6 -3.02 5.51 15.94
CA ILE A 6 -1.75 4.94 15.47
C ILE A 6 -1.87 3.40 15.62
N PRO A 7 -1.45 2.62 14.60
CA PRO A 7 -1.53 1.15 14.62
C PRO A 7 -0.86 0.53 15.87
N LYS A 8 -1.39 -0.61 16.37
CA LYS A 8 -0.62 -1.52 17.25
C LYS A 8 0.73 -1.86 16.58
N THR A 9 1.74 -2.27 17.36
CA THR A 9 3.07 -2.68 16.86
C THR A 9 2.94 -3.45 15.54
N ILE A 10 3.44 -2.86 14.45
CA ILE A 10 3.37 -3.42 13.10
C ILE A 10 4.38 -4.57 13.05
N SER A 11 3.87 -5.80 12.90
CA SER A 11 4.73 -6.99 12.91
C SER A 11 5.25 -7.30 11.50
N SER A 12 4.36 -7.30 10.51
CA SER A 12 4.70 -7.49 9.10
C SER A 12 3.86 -6.59 8.19
N ILE A 13 4.39 -6.31 7.00
CA ILE A 13 3.64 -5.65 5.91
C ILE A 13 3.69 -6.56 4.70
N TYR A 14 2.52 -7.03 4.25
CA TYR A 14 2.36 -7.83 3.03
C TYR A 14 1.78 -6.94 1.94
N CYS A 15 2.37 -6.98 0.75
CA CYS A 15 2.04 -6.10 -0.35
C CYS A 15 1.63 -6.93 -1.56
N VAL A 16 0.69 -6.40 -2.36
CA VAL A 16 0.15 -7.09 -3.52
C VAL A 16 0.54 -6.35 -4.79
N GLY A 17 1.38 -6.98 -5.60
CA GLY A 17 1.74 -6.46 -6.91
C GLY A 17 0.62 -6.65 -7.93
N ARG A 18 0.38 -5.61 -8.75
CA ARG A 18 -0.47 -5.67 -9.96
C ARG A 18 -1.93 -6.03 -9.69
N ASN A 19 -2.52 -5.50 -8.62
CA ASN A 19 -3.92 -5.76 -8.31
C ASN A 19 -4.91 -4.85 -9.06
N TYR A 20 -4.46 -3.93 -9.93
CA TYR A 20 -5.34 -3.08 -10.74
C TYR A 20 -5.08 -3.35 -12.23
N GLY A 21 -6.16 -3.58 -13.00
CA GLY A 21 -6.06 -3.97 -14.40
C GLY A 21 -5.33 -2.95 -15.28
N ASP A 22 -5.58 -1.65 -15.08
CA ASP A 22 -4.95 -0.60 -15.89
C ASP A 22 -3.48 -0.38 -15.51
N HIS A 23 -3.12 -0.54 -14.24
CA HIS A 23 -1.72 -0.52 -13.81
C HIS A 23 -0.92 -1.72 -14.37
N ALA A 24 -1.55 -2.91 -14.43
CA ALA A 24 -0.92 -4.08 -15.05
C ALA A 24 -0.61 -3.86 -16.54
N LYS A 25 -1.52 -3.18 -17.27
CA LYS A 25 -1.35 -2.81 -18.67
C LYS A 25 -0.29 -1.71 -18.87
N GLU A 26 -0.27 -0.68 -18.03
CA GLU A 26 0.69 0.43 -18.07
C GLU A 26 2.14 -0.07 -18.10
N LEU A 27 2.44 -1.09 -17.29
CA LEU A 27 3.77 -1.70 -17.21
C LEU A 27 3.98 -2.87 -18.19
N ASN A 28 3.11 -3.00 -19.19
CA ASN A 28 3.13 -4.02 -20.25
C ASN A 28 3.28 -5.46 -19.73
N ASN A 29 2.62 -5.76 -18.61
CA ASN A 29 2.70 -7.07 -17.97
C ASN A 29 1.42 -7.88 -18.21
N PRO A 30 1.51 -9.22 -18.24
CA PRO A 30 0.32 -10.07 -18.24
C PRO A 30 -0.46 -9.90 -16.93
N VAL A 31 -1.79 -9.96 -17.03
CA VAL A 31 -2.67 -10.04 -15.86
C VAL A 31 -2.33 -11.33 -15.10
N PRO A 32 -1.98 -11.24 -13.81
CA PRO A 32 -1.60 -12.41 -13.03
C PRO A 32 -2.82 -13.31 -12.78
N LYS A 33 -2.60 -14.63 -12.73
CA LYS A 33 -3.64 -15.61 -12.39
C LYS A 33 -3.87 -15.74 -10.88
N GLU A 34 -2.87 -15.36 -10.08
CA GLU A 34 -2.86 -15.38 -8.62
C GLU A 34 -2.17 -14.11 -8.10
N PRO A 35 -2.50 -13.62 -6.90
CA PRO A 35 -1.87 -12.44 -6.31
C PRO A 35 -0.33 -12.56 -6.22
N ILE A 36 0.39 -11.51 -6.62
CA ILE A 36 1.84 -11.44 -6.44
C ILE A 36 2.13 -10.85 -5.06
N ILE A 37 2.62 -11.68 -4.14
CA ILE A 37 2.90 -11.26 -2.76
C ILE A 37 4.39 -10.95 -2.59
N PHE A 38 4.68 -9.81 -1.96
CA PHE A 38 6.00 -9.48 -1.41
C PHE A 38 5.83 -8.78 -0.06
N THR A 39 6.92 -8.51 0.65
CA THR A 39 6.86 -7.89 1.97
C THR A 39 7.63 -6.58 2.02
N LYS A 40 7.23 -5.73 2.97
CA LYS A 40 8.03 -4.61 3.44
C LYS A 40 8.47 -4.86 4.88
N SER A 41 9.68 -4.39 5.20
CA SER A 41 10.18 -4.42 6.59
C SER A 41 9.41 -3.40 7.45
N PRO A 42 8.97 -3.73 8.67
CA PRO A 42 8.41 -2.74 9.60
C PRO A 42 9.34 -1.55 9.87
N ALA A 43 10.65 -1.75 9.75
CA ALA A 43 11.64 -0.69 9.95
C ALA A 43 11.61 0.40 8.87
N CYS A 44 10.93 0.19 7.73
CA CYS A 44 10.77 1.22 6.70
C CYS A 44 9.48 2.04 6.83
N VAL A 45 8.66 1.75 7.83
CA VAL A 45 7.40 2.46 8.08
C VAL A 45 7.68 3.83 8.69
N VAL A 46 7.06 4.85 8.12
CA VAL A 46 7.07 6.21 8.65
C VAL A 46 5.67 6.81 8.59
N PRO A 47 5.34 7.83 9.42
CA PRO A 47 4.11 8.57 9.26
C PRO A 47 4.05 9.26 7.89
N PHE A 48 2.91 9.19 7.22
CA PHE A 48 2.60 10.02 6.07
C PHE A 48 2.10 11.40 6.57
N GLU A 49 2.97 12.11 7.26
CA GLU A 49 2.68 13.38 7.91
C GLU A 49 3.93 14.26 7.93
N GLY A 50 3.77 15.55 7.60
CA GLY A 50 4.84 16.53 7.66
C GLY A 50 5.90 16.34 6.58
N LYS A 51 6.92 15.53 6.84
CA LYS A 51 8.06 15.31 5.93
C LYS A 51 8.41 13.84 5.77
N ILE A 52 8.57 13.40 4.52
CA ILE A 52 9.07 12.06 4.18
C ILE A 52 10.47 12.21 3.62
N PHE A 53 11.45 11.61 4.29
CA PHE A 53 12.85 11.67 3.87
C PHE A 53 13.18 10.52 2.92
N LEU A 54 13.71 10.85 1.74
CA LEU A 54 14.13 9.88 0.73
C LEU A 54 15.63 10.00 0.47
N PRO A 55 16.37 8.89 0.45
CA PRO A 55 17.80 8.94 0.15
C PRO A 55 18.06 9.51 -1.25
N LEU A 56 18.89 10.55 -1.33
CA LEU A 56 19.26 11.20 -2.57
C LEU A 56 20.05 10.26 -3.48
N ASN A 57 20.89 9.41 -2.89
CA ASN A 57 21.79 8.50 -3.61
C ASN A 57 21.11 7.23 -4.17
N LEU A 58 19.83 7.00 -3.89
CA LEU A 58 19.12 5.79 -4.35
C LEU A 58 18.37 5.97 -5.69
N GLY A 59 18.49 7.14 -6.33
CA GLY A 59 17.96 7.38 -7.67
C GLY A 59 16.44 7.58 -7.71
N ARG A 60 15.79 7.16 -8.80
CA ARG A 60 14.35 7.37 -9.00
C ARG A 60 13.53 6.57 -7.99
N CYS A 61 12.68 7.29 -7.23
CA CYS A 61 11.71 6.71 -6.31
C CYS A 61 10.31 7.05 -6.82
N ASP A 62 9.50 6.03 -7.09
CA ASP A 62 8.12 6.21 -7.54
C ASP A 62 7.15 6.15 -6.36
N TYR A 63 6.09 6.98 -6.43
CA TYR A 63 4.91 6.83 -5.59
C TYR A 63 4.01 5.70 -6.12
N GLU A 64 3.47 4.90 -5.21
CA GLU A 64 2.45 3.89 -5.47
C GLU A 64 1.43 3.98 -4.33
N THR A 65 0.32 4.69 -4.54
CA THR A 65 -0.72 4.89 -3.50
C THR A 65 -1.57 3.64 -3.38
N GLU A 66 -1.70 3.10 -2.18
CA GLU A 66 -2.45 1.86 -1.93
C GLU A 66 -3.39 1.98 -0.74
N ILE A 67 -4.49 1.23 -0.78
CA ILE A 67 -5.32 1.01 0.41
C ILE A 67 -4.55 0.10 1.35
N ALA A 68 -4.40 0.55 2.59
CA ALA A 68 -3.75 -0.19 3.67
C ALA A 68 -4.81 -0.75 4.62
N ILE A 69 -4.77 -2.07 4.85
CA ILE A 69 -5.67 -2.77 5.77
C ILE A 69 -4.86 -3.24 6.97
N GLN A 70 -5.25 -2.85 8.18
CA GLN A 70 -4.67 -3.42 9.39
C GLN A 70 -5.61 -4.46 10.01
N LEU A 71 -5.02 -5.59 10.37
CA LEU A 71 -5.72 -6.67 11.07
C LEU A 71 -5.79 -6.43 12.58
N GLY A 72 -6.94 -6.71 13.18
CA GLY A 72 -7.13 -6.67 14.63
C GLY A 72 -7.04 -8.04 15.31
N THR A 73 -7.20 -9.13 14.55
CA THR A 73 -7.10 -10.50 15.05
C THR A 73 -6.16 -11.31 14.15
N ASP A 74 -5.66 -12.42 14.70
CA ASP A 74 -4.84 -13.36 13.95
C ASP A 74 -5.70 -14.11 12.93
N LEU A 75 -5.12 -14.42 11.77
CA LEU A 75 -5.79 -15.10 10.68
C LEU A 75 -4.83 -16.11 10.03
N TYR A 76 -5.21 -17.39 10.03
CA TYR A 76 -4.49 -18.45 9.34
C TYR A 76 -5.46 -19.49 8.85
N GLN A 77 -5.35 -19.86 7.57
CA GLN A 77 -6.32 -20.69 6.86
C GLN A 77 -7.76 -20.19 7.04
N GLY A 78 -7.93 -18.87 7.04
CA GLY A 78 -9.18 -18.22 7.36
C GLY A 78 -10.22 -18.41 6.25
N ASP A 79 -11.47 -18.66 6.65
CA ASP A 79 -12.60 -18.56 5.75
C ASP A 79 -13.04 -17.10 5.55
N ILE A 80 -14.06 -16.91 4.69
CA ILE A 80 -14.56 -15.57 4.37
C ILE A 80 -15.03 -14.81 5.61
N ASN A 81 -15.70 -15.46 6.57
CA ASN A 81 -16.24 -14.79 7.75
C ASN A 81 -15.11 -14.34 8.68
N GLN A 82 -14.11 -15.21 8.88
CA GLN A 82 -12.93 -14.91 9.68
C GLN A 82 -12.11 -13.76 9.07
N VAL A 83 -12.02 -13.68 7.74
CA VAL A 83 -11.41 -12.55 7.04
C VAL A 83 -12.13 -11.24 7.37
N LEU A 84 -13.48 -11.23 7.35
CA LEU A 84 -14.24 -10.00 7.66
C LEU A 84 -14.01 -9.55 9.11
N GLU A 85 -13.96 -10.49 10.05
CA GLU A 85 -13.72 -10.21 11.46
C GLU A 85 -12.29 -9.73 11.73
N ALA A 86 -11.31 -10.19 10.93
CA ALA A 86 -9.92 -9.82 11.11
C ALA A 86 -9.62 -8.38 10.68
N VAL A 87 -10.32 -7.84 9.68
CA VAL A 87 -10.11 -6.45 9.22
C VAL A 87 -10.67 -5.47 10.24
N THR A 88 -9.80 -4.64 10.83
CA THR A 88 -10.24 -3.66 11.85
C THR A 88 -10.06 -2.22 11.41
N TYR A 89 -8.98 -1.91 10.69
CA TYR A 89 -8.70 -0.54 10.28
C TYR A 89 -8.32 -0.44 8.82
N VAL A 90 -8.65 0.71 8.24
CA VAL A 90 -8.29 1.11 6.88
C VAL A 90 -7.57 2.45 6.88
N GLY A 91 -6.58 2.59 6.01
CA GLY A 91 -5.84 3.81 5.75
C GLY A 91 -5.28 3.82 4.34
N ILE A 92 -4.31 4.71 4.09
CA ILE A 92 -3.54 4.79 2.86
C ILE A 92 -2.07 4.59 3.18
N ALA A 93 -1.40 3.86 2.29
CA ALA A 93 0.06 3.76 2.26
C ALA A 93 0.61 4.32 0.95
N LEU A 94 1.88 4.72 0.98
CA LEU A 94 2.70 4.76 -0.22
C LEU A 94 3.63 3.54 -0.24
N ASP A 95 3.47 2.68 -1.25
CA ASP A 95 4.44 1.66 -1.59
C ASP A 95 5.59 2.26 -2.41
N LEU A 96 6.43 3.04 -1.73
CA LEU A 96 7.54 3.71 -2.39
C LEU A 96 8.50 2.69 -2.99
N THR A 97 8.88 2.94 -4.25
CA THR A 97 9.58 1.97 -5.08
C THR A 97 10.76 2.60 -5.78
N LEU A 98 11.97 2.06 -5.54
CA LEU A 98 13.14 2.42 -6.36
C LEU A 98 13.03 1.72 -7.71
N ARG A 99 12.43 2.39 -8.69
CA ARG A 99 11.99 1.76 -9.95
C ARG A 99 13.14 1.13 -10.72
N ASP A 100 14.26 1.83 -10.83
CA ASP A 100 15.43 1.34 -11.56
C ASP A 100 16.01 0.09 -10.87
N LYS A 101 16.07 0.11 -9.53
CA LYS A 101 16.51 -1.03 -8.73
C LYS A 101 15.58 -2.22 -8.87
N GLN A 102 14.26 -1.99 -8.87
CA GLN A 102 13.26 -3.04 -9.09
C GLN A 102 13.44 -3.69 -10.47
N ASN A 103 13.65 -2.89 -11.51
CA ASN A 103 13.89 -3.39 -12.87
C ASN A 103 15.16 -4.24 -12.95
N GLU A 104 16.26 -3.79 -12.32
CA GLU A 104 17.50 -4.56 -12.21
C GLU A 104 17.27 -5.93 -11.54
N LEU A 105 16.57 -5.94 -10.39
CA LEU A 105 16.30 -7.15 -9.62
C LEU A 105 15.37 -8.11 -10.38
N ARG A 106 14.34 -7.60 -11.06
CA ARG A 106 13.44 -8.39 -11.90
C ARG A 106 14.18 -9.06 -13.06
N ALA A 107 15.07 -8.35 -13.74
CA ALA A 107 15.87 -8.91 -14.84
C ALA A 107 16.77 -10.06 -14.36
N LYS A 108 17.26 -9.98 -13.12
CA LYS A 108 18.09 -11.02 -12.47
C LYS A 108 17.28 -12.09 -11.74
N LYS A 109 15.94 -11.97 -11.67
CA LYS A 109 15.04 -12.82 -10.86
C LYS A 109 15.41 -12.85 -9.37
N TYR A 110 15.87 -11.72 -8.83
CA TYR A 110 16.23 -11.57 -7.42
C TYR A 110 15.07 -11.01 -6.59
N PRO A 111 15.10 -11.20 -5.25
CA PRO A 111 14.14 -10.59 -4.33
C PRO A 111 14.10 -9.06 -4.43
N TRP A 112 12.94 -8.47 -4.13
CA TRP A 112 12.67 -7.03 -4.36
C TRP A 112 12.93 -6.14 -3.15
N ASP A 113 13.37 -6.71 -2.03
CA ASP A 113 13.55 -6.01 -0.74
C ASP A 113 14.36 -4.72 -0.88
N LEU A 114 15.44 -4.74 -1.67
CA LEU A 114 16.29 -3.55 -1.87
C LEU A 114 15.61 -2.44 -2.68
N ALA A 115 14.52 -2.75 -3.40
CA ALA A 115 13.73 -1.77 -4.14
C ALA A 115 12.42 -1.38 -3.44
N LYS A 116 11.94 -2.21 -2.49
CA LYS A 116 10.63 -2.06 -1.84
C LYS A 116 10.70 -1.81 -0.32
N SER A 117 11.82 -2.12 0.34
CA SER A 117 11.99 -2.08 1.81
C SER A 117 13.16 -1.20 2.26
N PHE A 118 13.59 -0.24 1.44
CA PHE A 118 14.61 0.74 1.82
C PHE A 118 14.08 1.69 2.91
N ILE A 119 14.96 2.47 3.52
CA ILE A 119 14.57 3.41 4.58
C ILE A 119 13.41 4.33 4.14
N ASN A 120 12.40 4.45 5.00
CA ASN A 120 11.18 5.26 4.80
C ASN A 120 10.32 4.86 3.58
N ALA A 121 10.47 3.62 3.07
CA ALA A 121 9.75 3.14 1.89
C ALA A 121 8.25 2.86 2.11
N CYS A 122 7.73 3.02 3.32
CA CYS A 122 6.31 2.78 3.65
C CYS A 122 5.69 3.92 4.48
N PRO A 123 5.47 5.12 3.90
CA PRO A 123 4.62 6.12 4.52
C PRO A 123 3.20 5.60 4.74
N LEU A 124 2.71 5.69 5.98
CA LEU A 124 1.36 5.28 6.37
C LEU A 124 0.55 6.46 6.91
N SER A 125 -0.68 6.59 6.42
CA SER A 125 -1.64 7.54 6.97
C SER A 125 -2.08 7.14 8.38
N LYS A 126 -2.85 8.04 9.00
CA LYS A 126 -3.69 7.67 10.12
C LYS A 126 -4.76 6.66 9.67
N PHE A 127 -5.15 5.76 10.57
CA PHE A 127 -6.09 4.68 10.28
C PHE A 127 -7.47 4.98 10.87
N ARG A 128 -8.53 4.66 10.10
CA ARG A 128 -9.92 4.72 10.53
C ARG A 128 -10.44 3.31 10.78
N LYS A 129 -11.25 3.13 11.83
CA LYS A 129 -11.94 1.87 12.08
C LYS A 129 -12.94 1.57 10.96
N VAL A 130 -12.99 0.31 10.53
CA VAL A 130 -14.01 -0.19 9.61
C VAL A 130 -15.19 -0.66 10.45
N ASP A 131 -16.38 -0.09 10.23
CA ASP A 131 -17.58 -0.46 10.98
C ASP A 131 -18.37 -1.57 10.27
N ARG A 132 -18.35 -1.57 8.94
CA ARG A 132 -18.97 -2.60 8.10
C ARG A 132 -18.03 -3.04 6.99
N PHE A 133 -18.01 -4.35 6.75
CA PHE A 133 -17.17 -4.91 5.70
C PHE A 133 -17.49 -4.32 4.31
N THR A 134 -18.76 -4.07 4.01
CA THR A 134 -19.20 -3.50 2.73
C THR A 134 -18.55 -2.16 2.40
N GLU A 135 -18.05 -1.43 3.41
CA GLU A 135 -17.27 -0.20 3.18
C GLU A 135 -15.99 -0.49 2.38
N LEU A 136 -15.38 -1.67 2.54
CA LEU A 136 -14.14 -2.07 1.86
C LEU A 136 -14.34 -2.36 0.38
N GLU A 137 -15.57 -2.58 -0.06
CA GLU A 137 -15.90 -2.84 -1.48
C GLU A 137 -16.05 -1.54 -2.28
N GLU A 138 -16.24 -0.40 -1.60
CA GLU A 138 -16.53 0.89 -2.21
C GLU A 138 -15.51 1.97 -1.87
N LEU A 139 -14.30 1.58 -1.48
CA LEU A 139 -13.25 2.55 -1.18
C LEU A 139 -12.76 3.20 -2.46
N GLU A 140 -12.50 4.50 -2.36
CA GLU A 140 -11.83 5.31 -3.37
C GLU A 140 -10.58 5.94 -2.75
N ILE A 141 -9.46 5.85 -3.47
CA ILE A 141 -8.22 6.53 -3.12
C ILE A 141 -7.85 7.54 -4.19
N LYS A 142 -7.20 8.63 -3.77
CA LYS A 142 -6.64 9.65 -4.65
C LYS A 142 -5.33 10.15 -4.06
N LEU A 143 -4.33 10.37 -4.91
CA LEU A 143 -3.10 11.08 -4.57
C LEU A 143 -2.98 12.32 -5.44
N GLU A 144 -2.78 13.45 -4.77
CA GLU A 144 -2.35 14.69 -5.40
C GLU A 144 -0.86 14.92 -5.15
N VAL A 145 -0.16 15.40 -6.17
CA VAL A 145 1.24 15.84 -6.09
C VAL A 145 1.28 17.27 -6.60
N ASN A 146 1.67 18.21 -5.74
CA ASN A 146 1.69 19.64 -6.03
C ASN A 146 0.33 20.18 -6.54
N GLY A 147 -0.76 19.66 -5.97
CA GLY A 147 -2.14 20.03 -6.33
C GLY A 147 -2.68 19.37 -7.60
N GLU A 148 -1.89 18.56 -8.29
CA GLU A 148 -2.34 17.79 -9.46
C GLU A 148 -2.71 16.37 -9.07
N VAL A 149 -3.88 15.90 -9.51
CA VAL A 149 -4.27 14.49 -9.31
C VAL A 149 -3.35 13.60 -10.14
N ARG A 150 -2.56 12.77 -9.46
CA ARG A 150 -1.65 11.82 -10.10
C ARG A 150 -2.18 10.41 -10.11
N GLN A 151 -2.79 9.97 -9.01
CA GLN A 151 -3.45 8.66 -8.94
C GLN A 151 -4.88 8.81 -8.45
N LYS A 152 -5.76 7.99 -9.01
CA LYS A 152 -7.13 7.79 -8.54
C LYS A 152 -7.49 6.32 -8.78
N GLY A 153 -8.06 5.67 -7.77
CA GLY A 153 -8.45 4.26 -7.85
C GLY A 153 -9.65 3.95 -6.97
N SER A 154 -10.33 2.86 -7.30
CA SER A 154 -11.38 2.27 -6.46
C SER A 154 -11.16 0.78 -6.30
N THR A 155 -11.56 0.23 -5.15
CA THR A 155 -11.60 -1.22 -4.89
C THR A 155 -12.41 -1.98 -5.94
N LYS A 156 -13.39 -1.35 -6.58
CA LYS A 156 -14.16 -1.93 -7.70
C LYS A 156 -13.31 -2.22 -8.95
N GLN A 157 -12.11 -1.66 -9.03
CA GLN A 157 -11.16 -1.87 -10.12
C GLN A 157 -10.09 -2.92 -9.79
N MET A 158 -10.12 -3.47 -8.57
CA MET A 158 -9.18 -4.51 -8.16
C MET A 158 -9.47 -5.82 -8.92
N LEU A 159 -8.41 -6.53 -9.28
CA LEU A 159 -8.49 -7.86 -9.89
C LEU A 159 -8.83 -8.94 -8.85
N PHE A 160 -8.28 -8.78 -7.65
CA PHE A 160 -8.56 -9.61 -6.48
C PHE A 160 -9.09 -8.70 -5.38
N SER A 161 -10.27 -9.00 -4.84
CA SER A 161 -10.85 -8.20 -3.76
C SER A 161 -10.01 -8.28 -2.49
N ILE A 162 -10.19 -7.35 -1.55
CA ILE A 162 -9.52 -7.40 -0.24
C ILE A 162 -9.79 -8.73 0.47
N GLN A 163 -11.00 -9.29 0.31
CA GLN A 163 -11.37 -10.59 0.83
C GLN A 163 -10.52 -11.71 0.22
N ASP A 164 -10.43 -11.73 -1.11
CA ASP A 164 -9.67 -12.74 -1.86
C ASP A 164 -8.19 -12.70 -1.48
N LEU A 165 -7.64 -11.50 -1.34
CA LEU A 165 -6.25 -11.29 -0.94
C LEU A 165 -5.98 -11.86 0.45
N LEU A 166 -6.80 -11.51 1.45
CA LEU A 166 -6.62 -11.97 2.82
C LEU A 166 -6.81 -13.49 2.93
N CYS A 167 -7.82 -14.04 2.26
CA CYS A 167 -8.02 -15.48 2.17
C CYS A 167 -6.77 -16.14 1.57
N PHE A 168 -6.34 -15.71 0.37
CA PHE A 168 -5.18 -16.25 -0.33
C PHE A 168 -3.90 -16.22 0.50
N ILE A 169 -3.56 -15.07 1.09
CA ILE A 169 -2.34 -14.93 1.90
C ILE A 169 -2.43 -15.83 3.13
N SER A 170 -3.57 -15.83 3.84
CA SER A 170 -3.73 -16.60 5.08
C SER A 170 -3.65 -18.12 4.89
N GLN A 171 -3.89 -18.63 3.68
CA GLN A 171 -3.72 -20.06 3.38
C GLN A 171 -2.25 -20.51 3.39
N GLN A 172 -1.31 -19.59 3.18
CA GLN A 172 0.11 -19.88 3.07
C GLN A 172 0.94 -19.27 4.21
N ILE A 173 0.49 -18.12 4.72
CA ILE A 173 1.24 -17.31 5.69
C ILE A 173 0.30 -16.94 6.84
N PRO A 174 0.64 -17.29 8.10
CA PRO A 174 -0.12 -16.81 9.26
C PRO A 174 -0.03 -15.30 9.38
N LEU A 175 -1.18 -14.63 9.32
CA LEU A 175 -1.32 -13.20 9.54
C LEU A 175 -1.63 -12.94 11.02
N ARG A 176 -1.02 -11.89 11.58
CA ARG A 176 -1.13 -11.55 12.99
C ARG A 176 -1.89 -10.25 13.19
N SER A 177 -2.51 -10.11 14.36
CA SER A 177 -3.02 -8.83 14.84
C SER A 177 -1.92 -7.78 14.75
N GLY A 178 -2.19 -6.68 14.05
CA GLY A 178 -1.25 -5.61 13.80
C GLY A 178 -0.59 -5.63 12.43
N ASP A 179 -0.64 -6.76 11.71
CA ASP A 179 -0.13 -6.84 10.33
C ASP A 179 -0.90 -5.91 9.39
N ILE A 180 -0.18 -5.42 8.38
CA ILE A 180 -0.71 -4.52 7.36
C ILE A 180 -0.69 -5.18 6.00
N ILE A 181 -1.79 -5.07 5.26
CA ILE A 181 -1.90 -5.48 3.87
C ILE A 181 -1.97 -4.24 2.98
N LEU A 182 -1.03 -4.11 2.05
CA LEU A 182 -1.08 -3.14 0.96
C LEU A 182 -1.64 -3.84 -0.28
N THR A 183 -2.71 -3.29 -0.82
CA THR A 183 -3.65 -4.01 -1.71
C THR A 183 -3.39 -3.80 -3.20
N GLY A 184 -2.28 -3.16 -3.55
CA GLY A 184 -1.91 -2.77 -4.89
C GLY A 184 -2.25 -1.31 -5.21
N THR A 185 -1.53 -0.77 -6.19
CA THR A 185 -1.69 0.62 -6.65
C THR A 185 -2.46 0.71 -7.98
N PRO A 186 -3.30 1.75 -8.18
CA PRO A 186 -3.90 2.05 -9.48
C PRO A 186 -2.85 2.62 -10.47
N ALA A 187 -3.28 2.87 -11.71
CA ALA A 187 -2.41 3.38 -12.77
C ALA A 187 -1.78 4.76 -12.44
N ASN A 188 -0.84 5.18 -13.28
CA ASN A 188 -0.11 6.45 -13.24
C ASN A 188 0.90 6.57 -12.09
N VAL A 189 1.65 5.48 -11.85
CA VAL A 189 2.82 5.53 -10.97
C VAL A 189 3.86 6.49 -11.55
N GLY A 190 4.54 7.23 -10.69
CA GLY A 190 5.44 8.29 -11.17
C GLY A 190 6.49 8.70 -10.16
N PRO A 191 7.53 9.42 -10.59
CA PRO A 191 8.67 9.78 -9.75
C PRO A 191 8.30 10.85 -8.72
N LEU A 192 8.93 10.77 -7.55
CA LEU A 192 8.96 11.80 -6.52
C LEU A 192 10.27 12.61 -6.58
N ASN A 193 10.11 13.93 -6.60
CA ASN A 193 11.19 14.91 -6.59
C ASN A 193 11.32 15.56 -5.22
N ASN A 194 12.45 16.23 -4.99
CA ASN A 194 12.63 17.03 -3.78
C ASN A 194 11.62 18.18 -3.74
N ASN A 195 11.04 18.42 -2.57
CA ASN A 195 9.99 19.40 -2.28
C ASN A 195 8.63 19.12 -2.94
N ASP A 196 8.40 17.93 -3.50
CA ASP A 196 7.04 17.55 -3.92
C ASP A 196 6.14 17.48 -2.68
N TYR A 197 4.98 18.14 -2.75
CA TYR A 197 3.96 18.13 -1.71
C TYR A 197 2.85 17.16 -2.07
N LEU A 198 2.61 16.19 -1.19
CA LEU A 198 1.69 15.08 -1.39
C LEU A 198 0.46 15.26 -0.53
N VAL A 199 -0.73 14.98 -1.08
CA VAL A 199 -1.98 14.88 -0.31
C VAL A 199 -2.72 13.62 -0.73
N ALA A 200 -3.01 12.75 0.23
CA ALA A 200 -3.71 11.49 0.00
C ALA A 200 -5.12 11.53 0.58
N PHE A 201 -6.07 11.03 -0.21
CA PHE A 201 -7.50 11.07 0.11
C PHE A 201 -8.09 9.67 0.12
N LEU A 202 -8.93 9.39 1.12
CA LEU A 202 -9.76 8.20 1.22
C LEU A 202 -11.23 8.62 1.19
N ASN A 203 -12.00 8.12 0.22
CA ASN A 203 -13.41 8.48 0.01
C ASN A 203 -13.67 10.00 -0.03
N GLY A 204 -12.72 10.75 -0.62
CA GLY A 204 -12.80 12.20 -0.75
C GLY A 204 -12.33 13.00 0.47
N GLU A 205 -12.05 12.36 1.61
CA GLU A 205 -11.46 13.00 2.78
C GLU A 205 -9.93 12.98 2.70
N ALA A 206 -9.28 14.15 2.88
CA ALA A 206 -7.82 14.21 3.00
C ALA A 206 -7.39 13.63 4.35
N ILE A 207 -6.62 12.55 4.34
CA ILE A 207 -6.24 11.81 5.57
C ILE A 207 -4.74 11.79 5.84
N ALA A 208 -3.93 12.25 4.88
CA ALA A 208 -2.48 12.34 5.00
C ALA A 208 -1.92 13.39 4.04
N GLU A 209 -0.85 14.05 4.47
CA GLU A 209 -0.10 15.01 3.66
C GLU A 209 1.36 15.06 4.10
N ALA A 210 2.28 15.24 3.15
CA ALA A 210 3.70 15.40 3.46
C ALA A 210 4.47 16.05 2.32
N GLU A 211 5.55 16.73 2.68
CA GLU A 211 6.59 17.20 1.76
C GLU A 211 7.69 16.14 1.62
N ILE A 212 8.12 15.86 0.38
CA ILE A 212 9.28 15.01 0.12
C ILE A 212 10.57 15.79 0.34
N ILE A 213 11.44 15.26 1.20
CA ILE A 213 12.80 15.79 1.40
C ILE A 213 13.80 14.75 0.91
N ARG A 214 14.64 15.12 -0.06
CA ARG A 214 15.73 14.27 -0.53
C ARG A 214 17.05 14.70 0.09
N ASN A 215 17.70 13.80 0.83
CA ASN A 215 18.95 14.05 1.55
C ASN A 215 19.99 12.93 1.39
#